data_AF-A0A401SMD1-F1
#
_entry.id   AF-A0A401SMD1-F1
#
_cell.length_a   1.000
_cell.length_b   1.000
_cell.length_c   1.000
_cell.angle_alpha   90.00
_cell.angle_beta   90.00
_cell.angle_gamma   90.00
#
_symmetry.space_group_name_H-M   'P 1'
#
loop_
_entity.id
_entity.type
_entity.pdbx_description
1 polymer ?
#
loop_
_entity_poly.entity_id
_entity_poly.type
_entity_poly.pdbx_seq_one_letter_code
_entity_poly.pdbx_strand_id
1 'polypeptide(L)'
;MERRIFAISLFLVAFFAPGILAGVCNMTGLWRNDLGSVLNLNEIENYKLKGKFLTAVEAAKGEAGSDRRARVIGIKNNGKEPTFSMSVAWDGGSITSWVGQCLMLEDGQQILRTTWLLRSPATNLLEDWKSTRIGQDTFRQINGDIPQGIHQKSVNL
;
A
#
# COMPACT_ATOMS: atom_id res chain seq x y z
N MET A 1 43.36 35.50 -54.82
CA MET A 1 42.11 35.86 -54.13
C MET A 1 41.41 34.56 -53.76
N GLU A 2 41.81 33.93 -52.66
CA GLU A 2 41.24 32.66 -52.20
C GLU A 2 40.02 32.93 -51.31
N ARG A 3 38.86 32.39 -51.69
CA ARG A 3 37.66 32.39 -50.84
C ARG A 3 37.69 31.15 -49.96
N ARG A 4 37.98 31.33 -48.67
CA ARG A 4 37.80 30.27 -47.66
C ARG A 4 36.33 30.24 -47.23
N ILE A 5 35.63 29.17 -47.58
CA ILE A 5 34.27 28.88 -47.14
C ILE A 5 34.40 28.17 -45.78
N PHE A 6 33.95 28.81 -44.70
CA PHE A 6 33.81 28.18 -43.40
C PHE A 6 32.43 27.49 -43.33
N ALA A 7 32.42 26.17 -43.39
CA ALA A 7 31.22 25.37 -43.15
C ALA A 7 30.97 25.27 -41.64
N ILE A 8 29.89 25.90 -41.15
CA ILE A 8 29.43 25.77 -39.76
C ILE A 8 28.64 24.47 -39.67
N SER A 9 29.25 23.45 -39.06
CA SER A 9 28.61 22.15 -38.83
C SER A 9 27.73 22.23 -37.57
N LEU A 10 26.41 22.33 -37.76
CA LEU A 10 25.43 22.37 -36.67
C LEU A 10 25.22 20.94 -36.13
N PHE A 11 25.88 20.58 -35.03
CA PHE A 11 25.63 19.32 -34.33
C PHE A 11 24.29 19.39 -33.58
N LEU A 12 23.23 18.87 -34.19
CA LEU A 12 21.97 18.57 -33.52
C LEU A 12 22.18 17.36 -32.61
N VAL A 13 22.51 17.60 -31.34
CA VAL A 13 22.46 16.55 -30.32
C VAL A 13 20.99 16.33 -29.96
N ALA A 14 20.38 15.32 -30.57
CA ALA A 14 19.06 14.85 -30.15
C ALA A 14 19.18 14.27 -28.73
N PHE A 15 18.73 15.04 -27.73
CA PHE A 15 18.54 14.56 -26.38
C PHE A 15 17.39 13.55 -26.41
N PHE A 16 17.71 12.28 -26.67
CA PHE A 16 16.82 11.18 -26.35
C PHE A 16 16.77 11.08 -24.83
N ALA A 17 15.93 11.90 -24.19
CA ALA A 17 15.45 11.57 -22.87
C ALA A 17 14.78 10.20 -22.99
N PRO A 18 15.24 9.15 -22.30
CA PRO A 18 14.47 7.92 -22.20
C PRO A 18 13.13 8.35 -21.62
N GLY A 19 12.08 8.29 -22.41
CA GLY A 19 10.73 8.44 -21.89
C GLY A 19 10.57 7.32 -20.88
N ILE A 20 10.72 7.62 -19.59
CA ILE A 20 10.35 6.70 -18.54
C ILE A 20 8.88 6.43 -18.81
N LEU A 21 8.59 5.25 -19.32
CA LEU A 21 7.23 4.84 -19.61
C LEU A 21 6.51 4.91 -18.26
N ALA A 22 5.73 5.98 -18.05
CA ALA A 22 5.07 6.21 -16.78
C ALA A 22 4.17 5.00 -16.49
N GLY A 23 4.68 4.13 -15.61
CA GLY A 23 4.13 2.82 -15.30
C GLY A 23 2.76 2.94 -14.65
N VAL A 24 2.00 1.85 -14.70
CA VAL A 24 0.76 1.72 -13.93
C VAL A 24 1.13 1.10 -12.59
N CYS A 25 0.73 1.75 -11.51
CA CYS A 25 0.83 1.21 -10.16
C CYS A 25 -0.18 0.06 -10.01
N ASN A 26 0.34 -1.16 -10.06
CA ASN A 26 -0.42 -2.39 -9.96
C ASN A 26 -0.53 -2.82 -8.50
N MET A 27 -1.73 -2.68 -7.94
CA MET A 27 -2.02 -3.04 -6.55
C MET A 27 -2.02 -4.55 -6.27
N THR A 28 -2.05 -5.41 -7.30
CA THR A 28 -2.09 -6.87 -7.12
C THR A 28 -0.73 -7.41 -6.69
N GLY A 29 -0.71 -8.26 -5.67
CA GLY A 29 0.50 -8.93 -5.18
C GLY A 29 0.69 -8.82 -3.66
N LEU A 30 1.93 -9.03 -3.22
CA LEU A 30 2.33 -8.92 -1.82
C LEU A 30 2.95 -7.58 -1.49
N TRP A 31 2.55 -7.07 -0.34
CA TRP A 31 2.89 -5.75 0.17
C TRP A 31 3.28 -5.87 1.64
N ARG A 32 4.36 -5.21 2.06
CA ARG A 32 4.78 -5.16 3.46
C ARG A 32 4.80 -3.73 3.96
N ASN A 33 4.23 -3.47 5.13
CA ASN A 33 4.33 -2.16 5.78
C ASN A 33 5.58 -2.03 6.67
N ASP A 34 5.83 -0.81 7.16
CA ASP A 34 6.96 -0.49 8.02
C ASP A 34 6.93 -1.24 9.38
N LEU A 35 5.75 -1.73 9.80
CA LEU A 35 5.57 -2.56 10.99
C LEU A 35 5.85 -4.05 10.74
N GLY A 36 6.06 -4.45 9.49
CA GLY A 36 6.30 -5.83 9.08
C GLY A 36 5.04 -6.63 8.75
N SER A 37 3.85 -6.05 8.85
CA SER A 37 2.59 -6.67 8.42
C SER A 37 2.58 -6.88 6.91
N VAL A 38 1.93 -7.96 6.47
CA VAL A 38 1.89 -8.37 5.05
C VAL A 38 0.46 -8.35 4.53
N LEU A 39 0.25 -7.63 3.44
CA LEU A 39 -0.99 -7.58 2.68
C LEU A 39 -0.82 -8.35 1.37
N ASN A 40 -1.69 -9.33 1.12
CA ASN A 40 -1.85 -9.96 -0.19
C ASN A 40 -3.14 -9.45 -0.81
N LEU A 41 -3.04 -8.75 -1.94
CA LEU A 41 -4.17 -8.13 -2.61
C LEU A 41 -4.33 -8.68 -4.02
N ASN A 42 -5.57 -8.90 -4.42
CA ASN A 42 -5.96 -9.27 -5.78
C ASN A 42 -7.08 -8.35 -6.23
N GLU A 43 -6.98 -7.89 -7.47
CA GLU A 43 -8.05 -7.17 -8.14
C GLU A 43 -9.03 -8.16 -8.79
N ILE A 44 -10.32 -7.92 -8.58
CA ILE A 44 -11.42 -8.70 -9.14
C ILE A 44 -12.39 -7.74 -9.81
N GLU A 45 -12.83 -8.04 -11.02
CA GLU A 45 -13.82 -7.23 -11.75
C GLU A 45 -13.40 -5.75 -11.90
N ASN A 46 -12.11 -5.49 -12.17
CA ASN A 46 -11.48 -4.18 -12.47
C ASN A 46 -11.53 -3.08 -11.38
N TYR A 47 -12.27 -3.30 -10.29
CA TYR A 47 -12.47 -2.28 -9.24
C TYR A 47 -12.49 -2.84 -7.83
N LYS A 48 -12.86 -4.11 -7.66
CA LYS A 48 -12.96 -4.72 -6.33
C LYS A 48 -11.62 -5.27 -5.93
N LEU A 49 -11.28 -5.09 -4.67
CA LEU A 49 -10.08 -5.63 -4.07
C LEU A 49 -10.50 -6.75 -3.10
N LYS A 50 -9.85 -7.90 -3.21
CA LYS A 50 -9.94 -8.98 -2.22
C LYS A 50 -8.57 -9.46 -1.84
N GLY A 51 -8.42 -9.93 -0.62
CA GLY A 51 -7.11 -10.31 -0.15
C GLY A 51 -7.07 -10.94 1.22
N LYS A 52 -5.86 -11.03 1.74
CA LYS A 52 -5.57 -11.42 3.12
C LYS A 52 -4.59 -10.43 3.71
N PHE A 53 -4.83 -10.03 4.95
CA PHE A 53 -3.92 -9.22 5.74
C PHE A 53 -3.37 -10.10 6.86
N LEU A 54 -2.05 -10.11 7.03
CA LEU A 54 -1.35 -10.78 8.12
C LEU A 54 -0.66 -9.70 8.95
N THR A 55 -1.12 -9.50 10.18
CA THR A 55 -0.54 -8.45 11.03
C THR A 55 0.68 -8.94 11.81
N ALA A 56 1.71 -8.09 11.87
CA ALA A 56 2.86 -8.29 12.76
C ALA A 56 2.57 -7.88 14.21
N VAL A 57 1.55 -7.03 14.40
CA VAL A 57 1.24 -6.35 15.66
C VAL A 57 -0.23 -6.47 16.02
N GLU A 58 -0.52 -6.37 17.31
CA GLU A 58 -1.88 -6.34 17.84
C GLU A 58 -1.92 -5.43 19.07
N ALA A 59 -3.07 -4.81 19.32
CA ALA A 59 -3.26 -3.91 20.46
C ALA A 59 -3.23 -4.68 21.80
N ALA A 60 -3.81 -5.87 21.81
CA ALA A 60 -3.77 -6.80 22.94
C ALA A 60 -3.67 -8.23 22.41
N LYS A 61 -3.09 -9.12 23.23
CA LYS A 61 -2.82 -10.51 22.84
C LYS A 61 -4.11 -11.24 22.45
N GLY A 62 -4.18 -11.75 21.22
CA GLY A 62 -5.29 -12.54 20.71
C GLY A 62 -6.34 -11.74 19.94
N GLU A 63 -6.27 -10.41 19.94
CA GLU A 63 -7.24 -9.55 19.24
C GLU A 63 -7.22 -9.75 17.72
N ALA A 64 -6.06 -10.08 17.16
CA ALA A 64 -5.92 -10.37 15.74
C ALA A 64 -6.25 -11.83 15.37
N GLY A 65 -6.62 -12.68 16.34
CA GLY A 65 -6.82 -14.12 16.16
C GLY A 65 -5.54 -14.95 16.26
N SER A 66 -5.69 -16.28 16.36
CA SER A 66 -4.53 -17.20 16.50
C SER A 66 -3.54 -17.09 15.36
N ASP A 67 -4.07 -16.91 14.14
CA ASP A 67 -3.29 -16.90 12.91
C ASP A 67 -2.91 -15.48 12.49
N ARG A 68 -3.44 -14.46 13.19
CA ARG A 68 -3.24 -13.02 12.91
C ARG A 68 -3.60 -12.62 11.48
N ARG A 69 -4.53 -13.37 10.88
CA ARG A 69 -4.94 -13.23 9.48
C ARG A 69 -6.39 -12.77 9.41
N ALA A 70 -6.64 -11.76 8.60
CA ALA A 70 -7.98 -11.30 8.28
C ALA A 70 -8.21 -11.27 6.77
N ARG A 71 -9.47 -11.44 6.35
CA ARG A 71 -9.86 -11.24 4.94
C ARG A 71 -9.92 -9.74 4.65
N VAL A 72 -9.41 -9.37 3.49
CA VAL A 72 -9.46 -7.99 2.99
C VAL A 72 -10.57 -7.90 1.94
N ILE A 73 -11.38 -6.86 2.06
CA ILE A 73 -12.31 -6.41 1.02
C ILE A 73 -12.08 -4.93 0.75
N GLY A 74 -12.24 -4.49 -0.50
CA GLY A 74 -12.02 -3.09 -0.83
C GLY A 74 -12.44 -2.74 -2.25
N ILE A 75 -12.16 -1.50 -2.62
CA ILE A 75 -12.38 -0.95 -3.95
C ILE A 75 -11.21 -0.04 -4.34
N LYS A 76 -10.99 0.12 -5.64
CA LYS A 76 -10.10 1.14 -6.20
C LYS A 76 -10.76 1.92 -7.33
N ASN A 77 -10.25 3.12 -7.58
CA ASN A 77 -10.53 3.86 -8.80
C ASN A 77 -9.68 3.37 -9.97
N ASN A 78 -9.99 3.88 -11.17
CA ASN A 78 -9.15 3.77 -12.35
C ASN A 78 -7.99 4.77 -12.31
N GLY A 79 -7.01 4.56 -13.19
CA GLY A 79 -5.88 5.48 -13.39
C GLY A 79 -4.54 4.76 -13.22
N LYS A 80 -3.46 5.48 -13.55
CA LYS A 80 -2.09 4.96 -13.39
C LYS A 80 -1.69 4.83 -11.92
N GLU A 81 -2.23 5.69 -11.06
CA GLU A 81 -1.94 5.76 -9.63
C GLU A 81 -3.24 5.79 -8.84
N PRO A 82 -3.98 4.66 -8.80
CA PRO A 82 -5.36 4.65 -8.32
C PRO A 82 -5.45 4.93 -6.81
N THR A 83 -6.44 5.74 -6.43
CA THR A 83 -6.90 5.81 -5.05
C THR A 83 -7.72 4.56 -4.71
N PHE A 84 -7.68 4.13 -3.45
CA PHE A 84 -8.36 2.92 -3.01
C PHE A 84 -8.83 3.01 -1.56
N SER A 85 -9.72 2.10 -1.20
CA SER A 85 -10.17 1.85 0.17
C SER A 85 -10.27 0.35 0.41
N MET A 86 -9.88 -0.10 1.60
CA MET A 86 -10.01 -1.50 2.01
C MET A 86 -10.26 -1.64 3.50
N SER A 87 -10.87 -2.75 3.91
CA SER A 87 -11.20 -3.04 5.30
C SER A 87 -10.90 -4.50 5.64
N VAL A 88 -10.61 -4.73 6.93
CA VAL A 88 -10.48 -6.04 7.55
C VAL A 88 -11.28 -6.08 8.84
N ALA A 89 -11.87 -7.24 9.14
CA ALA A 89 -12.48 -7.53 10.44
C ALA A 89 -11.59 -8.54 11.18
N TRP A 90 -11.29 -8.26 12.44
CA TRP A 90 -10.44 -9.08 13.29
C TRP A 90 -11.28 -10.01 14.17
N ASP A 91 -10.68 -11.12 14.61
CA ASP A 91 -11.36 -12.11 15.45
C ASP A 91 -11.79 -11.54 16.81
N GLY A 92 -11.05 -10.55 17.35
CA GLY A 92 -11.42 -9.80 18.56
C GLY A 92 -12.62 -8.84 18.38
N GLY A 93 -13.22 -8.78 17.19
CA GLY A 93 -14.41 -7.97 16.92
C GLY A 93 -14.11 -6.52 16.53
N SER A 94 -12.84 -6.13 16.42
CA SER A 94 -12.44 -4.84 15.88
C SER A 94 -12.41 -4.83 14.34
N ILE A 95 -12.49 -3.64 13.75
CA ILE A 95 -12.37 -3.43 12.30
C ILE A 95 -11.27 -2.41 12.03
N THR A 96 -10.44 -2.66 11.02
CA THR A 96 -9.53 -1.63 10.49
C THR A 96 -9.89 -1.33 9.04
N SER A 97 -9.93 -0.04 8.70
CA SER A 97 -10.13 0.45 7.34
C SER A 97 -8.98 1.36 6.95
N TRP A 98 -8.47 1.18 5.73
CA TRP A 98 -7.45 2.01 5.11
C TRP A 98 -8.06 2.76 3.93
N VAL A 99 -7.68 4.02 3.78
CA VAL A 99 -7.84 4.78 2.53
C VAL A 99 -6.47 5.24 2.08
N GLY A 100 -6.23 5.25 0.77
CA GLY A 100 -4.91 5.59 0.26
C GLY A 100 -4.81 5.68 -1.25
N GLN A 101 -3.58 5.74 -1.72
CA GLN A 101 -3.23 5.81 -3.14
C GLN A 101 -2.02 4.91 -3.44
N CYS A 102 -2.09 4.22 -4.58
CA CYS A 102 -0.97 3.50 -5.16
C CYS A 102 -0.14 4.51 -5.97
N LEU A 103 1.12 4.71 -5.60
CA LEU A 103 2.02 5.70 -6.21
C LEU A 103 3.25 5.02 -6.83
N MET A 104 3.66 5.51 -7.99
CA MET A 104 4.93 5.21 -8.64
C MET A 104 5.96 6.26 -8.18
N LEU A 105 7.05 5.81 -7.58
CA LEU A 105 8.18 6.67 -7.23
C LEU A 105 9.09 6.91 -8.44
N GLU A 106 9.92 7.95 -8.36
CA GLU A 106 10.85 8.35 -9.44
C GLU A 106 11.84 7.24 -9.82
N ASP A 107 12.18 6.36 -8.88
CA ASP A 107 13.05 5.20 -9.08
C ASP A 107 12.32 3.98 -9.66
N GLY A 108 11.03 4.11 -9.99
CA GLY A 108 10.18 3.05 -10.52
C GLY A 108 9.57 2.13 -9.46
N GLN A 109 9.86 2.34 -8.17
CA GLN A 109 9.22 1.56 -7.10
C GLN A 109 7.74 1.93 -6.94
N GLN A 110 6.95 0.96 -6.48
CA GLN A 110 5.54 1.17 -6.15
C GLN A 110 5.34 1.19 -4.64
N ILE A 111 4.52 2.13 -4.17
CA ILE A 111 4.10 2.18 -2.77
C ILE A 111 2.58 2.30 -2.66
N LEU A 112 2.01 1.72 -1.61
CA LEU A 112 0.66 2.06 -1.17
C LEU A 112 0.78 2.98 0.04
N ARG A 113 0.47 4.26 -0.14
CA ARG A 113 0.46 5.24 0.96
C ARG A 113 -0.95 5.34 1.51
N THR A 114 -1.11 5.08 2.82
CA THR A 114 -2.43 4.96 3.43
C THR A 114 -2.52 5.67 4.77
N THR A 115 -3.75 6.05 5.11
CA THR A 115 -4.18 6.38 6.47
C THR A 115 -5.21 5.33 6.88
N TRP A 116 -5.14 4.87 8.12
CA TRP A 116 -6.06 3.87 8.64
C TRP A 116 -6.80 4.34 9.89
N LEU A 117 -8.00 3.78 10.06
CA LEU A 117 -8.77 3.84 11.30
C LEU A 117 -8.95 2.42 11.84
N LEU A 118 -8.62 2.21 13.11
CA LEU A 118 -8.92 0.98 13.85
C LEU A 118 -10.05 1.29 14.83
N ARG A 119 -11.18 0.61 14.65
CA ARG A 119 -12.36 0.69 15.52
C ARG A 119 -12.41 -0.53 16.42
N SER A 120 -12.14 -0.33 17.71
CA SER A 120 -12.38 -1.31 18.76
C SER A 120 -13.89 -1.37 19.09
N PRO A 121 -14.41 -2.53 19.51
CA PRO A 121 -15.76 -2.62 20.07
C PRO A 121 -15.83 -1.83 21.38
N ALA A 122 -16.81 -0.93 21.49
CA ALA A 122 -17.08 -0.22 22.74
C ALA A 122 -18.05 -1.04 23.60
N THR A 123 -17.82 -1.10 24.91
CA THR A 123 -18.75 -1.77 25.84
C THR A 123 -20.05 -1.01 26.04
N ASN A 124 -20.01 0.32 25.88
CA ASN A 124 -21.16 1.22 25.97
C ASN A 124 -20.81 2.58 25.34
N LEU A 125 -21.81 3.46 25.22
CA LEU A 125 -21.66 4.79 24.61
C LEU A 125 -20.69 5.72 25.36
N LEU A 126 -20.61 5.62 26.70
CA LEU A 126 -19.72 6.46 27.51
C LEU A 126 -18.25 6.15 27.27
N GLU A 127 -17.92 4.91 26.90
CA GLU A 127 -16.56 4.47 26.57
C GLU A 127 -16.24 4.61 25.08
N ASP A 128 -17.19 5.04 24.25
CA ASP A 128 -17.04 5.06 22.79
C ASP A 128 -15.96 6.02 22.28
N TRP A 129 -15.75 7.11 23.02
CA TRP A 129 -14.87 8.21 22.63
C TRP A 129 -13.41 7.78 22.38
N LYS A 130 -12.96 6.69 23.01
CA LYS A 130 -11.60 6.13 22.87
C LYS A 130 -11.52 4.93 21.92
N SER A 131 -12.63 4.54 21.30
CA SER A 131 -12.72 3.30 20.54
C SER A 131 -12.19 3.41 19.10
N THR A 132 -11.82 4.61 18.64
CA THR A 132 -11.29 4.83 17.29
C THR A 132 -9.85 5.35 17.36
N ARG A 133 -8.92 4.59 16.81
CA ARG A 133 -7.51 4.98 16.63
C ARG A 133 -7.23 5.32 15.17
N ILE A 134 -6.23 6.15 14.93
CA ILE A 134 -5.80 6.58 13.59
C ILE A 134 -4.29 6.41 13.44
N GLY A 135 -3.83 6.04 12.25
CA GLY A 135 -2.42 6.00 11.92
C GLY A 135 -2.17 5.99 10.42
N GLN A 136 -0.91 5.81 10.04
CA GLN A 136 -0.49 5.69 8.65
C GLN A 136 0.29 4.40 8.45
N ASP A 137 0.11 3.78 7.28
CA ASP A 137 0.95 2.69 6.81
C ASP A 137 1.48 3.04 5.42
N THR A 138 2.76 2.81 5.21
CA THR A 138 3.35 2.77 3.86
C THR A 138 3.65 1.32 3.53
N PHE A 139 2.99 0.78 2.51
CA PHE A 139 3.30 -0.56 2.03
C PHE A 139 4.23 -0.50 0.82
N ARG A 140 5.20 -1.41 0.79
CA ARG A 140 6.12 -1.62 -0.32
C ARG A 140 5.94 -3.01 -0.89
N GLN A 141 6.04 -3.13 -2.20
CA GLN A 141 5.91 -4.42 -2.87
C GLN A 141 7.07 -5.34 -2.45
N ILE A 142 6.76 -6.62 -2.23
CA ILE A 142 7.77 -7.64 -1.91
C ILE A 142 7.62 -8.86 -2.83
N ASN A 143 8.76 -9.48 -3.16
CA ASN A 143 8.79 -10.75 -3.88
C ASN A 143 8.78 -11.92 -2.88
N GLY A 144 7.96 -12.95 -3.12
CA GLY A 144 7.95 -14.19 -2.33
C GLY A 144 6.56 -14.67 -1.92
N ASP A 145 6.51 -15.63 -0.99
CA ASP A 145 5.28 -16.15 -0.38
C ASP A 145 4.95 -15.42 0.94
N ILE A 146 3.69 -15.52 1.39
CA ILE A 146 3.30 -14.97 2.69
C ILE A 146 4.09 -15.71 3.79
N PRO A 147 4.85 -15.00 4.66
CA PRO A 147 5.63 -15.65 5.71
C PRO A 147 4.74 -16.54 6.60
N GLN A 148 5.24 -17.74 6.92
CA GLN A 148 4.55 -18.67 7.85
C GLN A 148 4.66 -18.26 9.32
N GLY A 149 5.38 -17.17 9.62
CA GLY A 149 5.41 -16.54 10.93
C GLY A 149 6.03 -15.14 10.83
N ILE A 150 5.38 -14.16 11.46
CA ILE A 150 5.94 -12.81 11.61
C ILE A 150 6.28 -12.60 13.08
N HIS A 151 7.49 -12.10 13.36
CA HIS A 151 7.92 -11.74 14.71
C HIS A 151 6.89 -10.79 15.34
N GLN A 152 6.31 -11.25 16.45
CA GLN A 152 5.24 -10.56 17.15
C GLN A 152 5.80 -9.37 17.92
N LYS A 153 5.23 -8.19 17.68
CA LYS A 153 5.47 -7.02 18.52
C LYS A 153 4.12 -6.52 19.03
N SER A 154 3.93 -6.51 20.34
CA SER A 154 2.85 -5.73 20.93
C SER A 154 3.24 -4.27 20.83
N VAL A 155 2.36 -3.46 20.26
CA VAL A 155 2.57 -2.02 20.13
C VAL A 155 1.40 -1.35 20.81
N ASN A 156 1.69 -0.34 21.62
CA ASN A 156 0.65 0.56 22.11
C ASN A 156 0.19 1.40 20.91
N LEU A 157 -0.88 0.93 20.26
CA LEU A 157 -1.60 1.65 19.22
C LEU A 157 -2.50 2.73 19.83
#